data_AF-A0A8S3TCW6-F1
#
_entry.id   AF-A0A8S3TCW6-F1
#
_cell.length_a   1.000
_cell.length_b   1.000
_cell.length_c   1.000
_cell.angle_alpha   90.00
_cell.angle_beta   90.00
_cell.angle_gamma   90.00
#
_symmetry.space_group_name_H-M   'P 1'
#
loop_
_entity.id
_entity.type
_entity.pdbx_description
1 polymer ?
#
loop_
_entity_poly.entity_id
_entity_poly.type
_entity_poly.pdbx_seq_one_letter_code
_entity_poly.pdbx_strand_id
1 'polypeptide(L)'
;MAEECTCPACGVKVRLVYSFTGFIIGLSVFIVFGIKYENWNAALWGLISGASVLVHGSEGFDTTQDYLPVLVHHSIIELLLLYFTGALILVHGSEGFDTTQDYLPWASVLVHGSEGFDTTLQVTSLVQLILDHDCRTINGFEALVEREWLQGGHPFADRCSKSAFAITKQRSESPIFLLFLDCVWQIWQQFPCSFEFNEEFLVLLFEHTNSSQFGTFLCNNEKERKECKLSSRTVSLWTYLARPEVLQKYLNPMYDPNPRVIWPSVAPQSLVLWSGLYQRSIIDQSKQKEAWQEVSKIREYDKELRSKVTKLRRQLASLEREALGVGLILPSELGVDCIPE
;
A
#
# COMPACT_ATOMS: atom_id res chain seq x y z
N MET A 1 -2.29 -38.98 28.75
CA MET A 1 -3.75 -38.83 28.83
C MET A 1 -4.07 -37.35 28.87
N ALA A 2 -4.18 -36.75 27.68
CA ALA A 2 -4.84 -35.48 27.43
C ALA A 2 -5.59 -35.72 26.12
N GLU A 3 -6.90 -35.54 26.15
CA GLU A 3 -7.84 -35.92 25.09
C GLU A 3 -7.61 -35.10 23.82
N GLU A 4 -7.39 -35.79 22.70
CA GLU A 4 -7.49 -35.24 21.35
C GLU A 4 -8.97 -35.13 20.97
N CYS A 5 -9.49 -33.91 20.93
CA CYS A 5 -10.73 -33.62 20.21
C CYS A 5 -10.39 -33.36 18.74
N THR A 6 -10.46 -34.41 17.91
CA THR A 6 -10.37 -34.30 16.45
C THR A 6 -11.76 -34.07 15.86
N CYS A 7 -11.95 -32.97 15.12
CA CYS A 7 -13.12 -32.75 14.27
C CYS A 7 -12.93 -33.54 12.96
N PRO A 8 -13.82 -34.49 12.59
CA PRO A 8 -13.59 -35.41 11.48
C PRO A 8 -13.89 -34.82 10.09
N ALA A 9 -13.90 -33.49 9.93
CA ALA A 9 -14.30 -32.84 8.68
C ALA A 9 -13.17 -32.08 7.93
N CYS A 10 -11.95 -31.99 8.47
CA CYS A 10 -10.84 -31.38 7.74
C CYS A 10 -9.62 -32.29 7.73
N GLY A 11 -9.42 -32.98 6.62
CA GLY A 11 -8.17 -33.69 6.32
C GLY A 11 -7.09 -32.68 5.96
N VAL A 12 -6.47 -32.07 6.97
CA VAL A 12 -5.34 -31.17 6.81
C VAL A 12 -4.11 -32.00 6.46
N LYS A 13 -3.58 -31.82 5.24
CA LYS A 13 -2.29 -32.39 4.81
C LYS A 13 -1.30 -31.26 4.54
N VAL A 14 -0.25 -31.21 5.35
CA VAL A 14 0.85 -30.23 5.28
C VAL A 14 1.80 -30.63 4.15
N ARG A 15 2.12 -29.74 3.20
CA ARG A 15 2.97 -30.04 2.02
C ARG A 15 4.38 -29.48 2.13
N LEU A 16 5.35 -30.36 1.90
CA LEU A 16 6.80 -30.29 2.10
C LEU A 16 7.64 -29.38 1.17
N VAL A 17 7.03 -28.51 0.34
CA VAL A 17 7.76 -27.78 -0.72
C VAL A 17 8.53 -26.54 -0.22
N TYR A 18 8.15 -25.97 0.92
CA TYR A 18 8.71 -24.71 1.44
C TYR A 18 10.13 -24.81 2.04
N SER A 19 10.56 -26.03 2.36
CA SER A 19 11.81 -26.27 3.09
C SER A 19 13.07 -26.09 2.24
N PHE A 20 13.01 -26.51 0.97
CA PHE A 20 14.18 -26.48 0.09
C PHE A 20 14.48 -25.09 -0.46
N THR A 21 13.45 -24.32 -0.81
CA THR A 21 13.56 -22.92 -1.26
C THR A 21 14.02 -22.01 -0.13
N GLY A 22 13.48 -22.15 1.08
CA GLY A 22 13.91 -21.39 2.26
C GLY A 22 15.38 -21.63 2.61
N PHE A 23 15.86 -22.86 2.45
CA PHE A 23 17.27 -23.20 2.64
C PHE A 23 18.18 -22.55 1.60
N ILE A 24 17.82 -22.59 0.31
CA ILE A 24 18.60 -21.96 -0.77
C ILE A 24 18.63 -20.44 -0.60
N ILE A 25 17.51 -19.82 -0.22
CA ILE A 25 17.44 -18.37 0.05
C ILE A 25 18.32 -18.03 1.25
N GLY A 26 18.22 -18.77 2.35
CA GLY A 26 19.09 -18.57 3.53
C GLY A 26 20.59 -18.71 3.23
N LEU A 27 20.98 -19.69 2.40
CA LEU A 27 22.35 -19.88 1.93
C LEU A 27 22.83 -18.75 1.02
N SER A 28 21.97 -18.25 0.13
CA SER A 28 22.31 -17.13 -0.75
C SER A 28 22.50 -15.83 0.03
N VAL A 29 21.66 -15.57 1.04
CA VAL A 29 21.82 -14.43 1.96
C VAL A 29 23.12 -14.57 2.76
N PHE A 30 23.45 -15.77 3.24
CA PHE A 30 24.71 -16.04 3.94
C PHE A 30 25.94 -15.76 3.07
N ILE A 31 25.93 -16.24 1.82
CA ILE A 31 27.03 -16.05 0.88
C ILE A 31 27.19 -14.57 0.55
N VAL A 32 26.10 -13.87 0.23
CA VAL A 32 26.16 -12.45 -0.13
C VAL A 32 26.60 -11.61 1.07
N PHE A 33 25.94 -11.71 2.22
CA PHE A 33 26.23 -10.83 3.36
C PHE A 33 27.49 -11.23 4.14
N GLY A 34 27.80 -12.52 4.23
CA GLY A 34 28.99 -13.01 4.91
C GLY A 34 30.26 -12.81 4.09
N ILE A 35 30.29 -13.29 2.84
CA ILE A 35 31.51 -13.31 2.03
C ILE A 35 31.76 -11.96 1.34
N LYS A 36 30.72 -11.29 0.85
CA LYS A 36 30.90 -10.04 0.08
C LYS A 36 30.90 -8.78 0.95
N TYR A 37 30.18 -8.80 2.07
CA TYR A 37 29.98 -7.61 2.92
C TYR A 37 30.56 -7.76 4.34
N GLU A 38 31.24 -8.88 4.65
CA GLU A 38 31.83 -9.20 5.97
C GLU A 38 30.86 -9.03 7.17
N ASN A 39 29.56 -9.06 6.93
CA ASN A 39 28.53 -8.87 7.95
C ASN A 39 27.99 -10.22 8.41
N TRP A 40 28.78 -10.88 9.24
CA TRP A 40 28.52 -12.24 9.74
C TRP A 40 27.27 -12.36 10.60
N ASN A 41 26.83 -11.29 11.27
CA ASN A 41 25.59 -11.29 12.05
C ASN A 41 24.36 -11.42 11.13
N ALA A 42 24.30 -10.63 10.06
CA ALA A 42 23.21 -10.72 9.07
C ALA A 42 23.23 -12.06 8.32
N ALA A 43 24.42 -12.56 8.00
CA ALA A 43 24.60 -13.87 7.36
C ALA A 43 24.06 -15.01 8.25
N LEU A 44 24.37 -14.99 9.55
CA LEU A 44 23.95 -16.02 10.49
C LEU A 44 22.43 -16.05 10.69
N TRP A 45 21.78 -14.88 10.71
CA TRP A 45 20.32 -14.79 10.74
C TRP A 45 19.65 -15.36 9.48
N GLY A 46 20.28 -15.19 8.30
CA GLY A 46 19.83 -15.81 7.05
C GLY A 46 19.92 -17.35 7.06
N LEU A 47 20.95 -17.93 7.69
CA LEU A 47 21.03 -19.38 7.87
C LEU A 47 20.04 -19.92 8.89
N ILE A 48 19.84 -19.22 10.02
CA ILE A 48 18.93 -19.64 11.09
C ILE A 48 17.47 -19.61 10.61
N SER A 49 17.09 -18.60 9.82
CA SER A 49 15.76 -18.54 9.22
C SER A 49 15.55 -19.65 8.19
N GLY A 50 16.53 -19.92 7.33
CA GLY A 50 16.47 -21.03 6.37
C GLY A 50 16.43 -22.42 7.02
N ALA A 51 17.15 -22.62 8.12
CA ALA A 51 17.22 -23.91 8.83
C ALA A 51 15.97 -24.20 9.68
N SER A 52 15.31 -23.17 10.24
CA SER A 52 14.08 -23.35 11.03
C SER A 52 12.92 -23.92 10.19
N VAL A 53 12.92 -23.66 8.87
CA VAL A 53 11.95 -24.24 7.90
C VAL A 53 12.24 -25.73 7.61
N LEU A 54 13.43 -26.22 7.94
CA LEU A 54 13.83 -27.62 7.70
C LEU A 54 13.45 -28.58 8.85
N VAL A 55 13.38 -28.08 10.09
CA VAL A 55 13.23 -28.93 11.28
C VAL A 55 11.79 -29.40 11.51
N HIS A 56 10.79 -28.80 10.85
CA HIS A 56 9.36 -29.19 11.00
C HIS A 56 8.80 -30.08 9.87
N GLY A 57 9.63 -30.52 8.92
CA GLY A 57 9.18 -31.27 7.75
C GLY A 57 9.94 -32.57 7.55
N SER A 58 9.66 -33.60 8.33
CA SER A 58 10.06 -34.96 7.96
C SER A 58 8.86 -35.91 8.03
N GLU A 59 8.15 -36.07 6.91
CA GLU A 59 7.53 -37.34 6.50
C GLU A 59 6.97 -37.24 5.06
N GLY A 60 7.59 -37.94 4.10
CA GLY A 60 6.96 -38.56 2.93
C GLY A 60 6.79 -37.80 1.59
N PHE A 61 7.55 -38.25 0.57
CA PHE A 61 7.39 -38.31 -0.92
C PHE A 61 5.99 -37.98 -1.57
N ASP A 62 5.79 -37.59 -2.84
CA ASP A 62 6.56 -37.66 -4.10
C ASP A 62 5.95 -36.73 -5.20
N THR A 63 6.73 -36.48 -6.26
CA THR A 63 6.42 -36.04 -7.64
C THR A 63 6.15 -34.58 -8.01
N THR A 64 7.03 -34.13 -8.92
CA THR A 64 7.14 -32.90 -9.70
C THR A 64 6.23 -32.87 -10.94
N GLN A 65 5.66 -31.70 -11.25
CA GLN A 65 5.65 -31.00 -12.56
C GLN A 65 4.42 -30.06 -12.62
N ASP A 66 4.58 -28.90 -13.26
CA ASP A 66 3.54 -27.89 -13.59
C ASP A 66 3.30 -26.68 -12.66
N TYR A 67 4.34 -26.10 -12.05
CA TYR A 67 4.19 -24.86 -11.23
C TYR A 67 5.08 -23.67 -11.60
N LEU A 68 5.75 -23.69 -12.76
CA LEU A 68 6.74 -22.66 -13.11
C LEU A 68 6.21 -21.20 -13.28
N PRO A 69 4.97 -20.93 -13.76
CA PRO A 69 4.48 -19.55 -13.87
C PRO A 69 3.93 -19.00 -12.55
N VAL A 70 3.45 -19.87 -11.65
CA VAL A 70 2.84 -19.51 -10.37
C VAL A 70 3.89 -19.17 -9.31
N LEU A 71 5.08 -19.78 -9.41
CA LEU A 71 6.21 -19.50 -8.52
C LEU A 71 6.71 -18.05 -8.61
N VAL A 72 6.62 -17.41 -9.78
CA VAL A 72 7.18 -16.06 -9.98
C VAL A 72 6.33 -14.98 -9.31
N HIS A 73 5.00 -15.14 -9.27
CA HIS A 73 4.09 -14.21 -8.60
C HIS A 73 4.13 -14.32 -7.07
N HIS A 74 4.26 -15.54 -6.54
CA HIS A 74 4.45 -15.77 -5.10
C HIS A 74 5.80 -15.27 -4.59
N SER A 75 6.84 -15.36 -5.42
CA SER A 75 8.21 -14.95 -5.05
C SER A 75 8.33 -13.43 -4.85
N ILE A 76 7.55 -12.59 -5.53
CA ILE A 76 7.63 -11.12 -5.40
C ILE A 76 7.04 -10.65 -4.07
N ILE A 77 5.95 -11.27 -3.62
CA ILE A 77 5.33 -11.00 -2.31
C ILE A 77 6.26 -11.48 -1.19
N GLU A 78 6.87 -12.65 -1.33
CA GLU A 78 7.86 -13.15 -0.35
C GLU A 78 9.15 -12.30 -0.32
N LEU A 79 9.65 -11.83 -1.47
CA LEU A 79 10.82 -10.93 -1.54
C LEU A 79 10.53 -9.55 -0.94
N LEU A 80 9.33 -9.00 -1.15
CA LEU A 80 8.86 -7.77 -0.50
C LEU A 80 8.91 -7.85 1.02
N LEU A 81 8.53 -9.00 1.56
CA LEU A 81 8.25 -9.18 2.99
C LEU A 81 9.49 -9.63 3.77
N LEU A 82 10.37 -10.41 3.13
CA LEU A 82 11.70 -10.74 3.63
C LEU A 82 12.64 -9.54 3.65
N TYR A 83 12.56 -8.63 2.66
CA TYR A 83 13.51 -7.52 2.55
C TYR A 83 13.20 -6.37 3.52
N PHE A 84 11.92 -6.11 3.84
CA PHE A 84 11.56 -4.95 4.66
C PHE A 84 11.44 -5.25 6.17
N THR A 85 11.18 -6.49 6.60
CA THR A 85 10.67 -6.64 7.98
C THR A 85 11.04 -7.87 8.79
N GLY A 86 11.62 -8.93 8.20
CA GLY A 86 11.88 -10.17 8.96
C GLY A 86 10.62 -10.81 9.55
N ALA A 87 9.42 -10.48 9.04
CA ALA A 87 8.18 -11.14 9.44
C ALA A 87 8.02 -12.50 8.74
N LEU A 88 7.73 -13.52 9.54
CA LEU A 88 7.25 -14.81 9.07
C LEU A 88 5.77 -14.66 8.70
N ILE A 89 5.41 -14.83 7.44
CA ILE A 89 4.00 -14.84 7.02
C ILE A 89 3.56 -16.28 6.91
N LEU A 90 2.68 -16.71 7.82
CA LEU A 90 2.01 -18.00 7.72
C LEU A 90 0.84 -17.88 6.74
N VAL A 91 1.11 -18.20 5.47
CA VAL A 91 0.06 -18.33 4.46
C VAL A 91 -0.75 -19.60 4.74
N HIS A 92 -1.94 -19.44 5.32
CA HIS A 92 -2.90 -20.52 5.53
C HIS A 92 -3.83 -20.65 4.31
N GLY A 93 -3.36 -21.28 3.24
CA GLY A 93 -4.20 -21.61 2.10
C GLY A 93 -5.20 -22.73 2.42
N SER A 94 -6.49 -22.42 2.47
CA SER A 94 -7.53 -23.45 2.32
C SER A 94 -7.85 -23.59 0.82
N GLU A 95 -7.34 -24.64 0.18
CA GLU A 95 -7.73 -24.96 -1.19
C GLU A 95 -9.15 -25.54 -1.21
N GLY A 96 -10.12 -24.78 -1.72
CA GLY A 96 -11.38 -25.34 -2.22
C GLY A 96 -11.15 -25.89 -3.61
N PHE A 97 -11.14 -27.22 -3.76
CA PHE A 97 -10.98 -27.88 -5.05
C PHE A 97 -12.35 -27.96 -5.75
N ASP A 98 -12.65 -27.01 -6.63
CA ASP A 98 -13.77 -27.14 -7.57
C ASP A 98 -13.20 -27.51 -8.95
N THR A 99 -13.49 -28.73 -9.40
CA THR A 99 -12.78 -29.39 -10.51
C THR A 99 -13.27 -28.97 -11.89
N THR A 100 -13.96 -27.84 -11.99
CA THR A 100 -14.48 -27.33 -13.25
C THR A 100 -14.24 -25.84 -13.30
N GLN A 101 -13.35 -25.43 -14.21
CA GLN A 101 -13.10 -24.07 -14.72
C GLN A 101 -11.83 -23.37 -14.19
N ASP A 102 -11.04 -22.85 -15.13
CA ASP A 102 -9.71 -22.21 -15.00
C ASP A 102 -9.72 -20.94 -14.12
N TYR A 103 -10.04 -21.06 -12.84
CA TYR A 103 -9.95 -19.99 -11.86
C TYR A 103 -8.68 -20.13 -11.02
N LEU A 104 -7.91 -19.04 -10.92
CA LEU A 104 -6.77 -18.91 -10.00
C LEU A 104 -7.21 -19.30 -8.57
N PRO A 105 -6.42 -20.08 -7.82
CA PRO A 105 -6.76 -20.44 -6.46
C PRO A 105 -6.80 -19.19 -5.58
N TRP A 106 -7.93 -18.95 -4.93
CA TRP A 106 -8.04 -17.97 -3.85
C TRP A 106 -7.46 -18.58 -2.58
N ALA A 107 -6.58 -17.85 -1.90
CA ALA A 107 -6.00 -18.27 -0.63
C ALA A 107 -6.23 -17.18 0.41
N SER A 108 -6.71 -17.56 1.59
CA SER A 108 -6.70 -16.68 2.75
C SER A 108 -5.28 -16.62 3.33
N VAL A 109 -4.87 -15.46 3.81
CA VAL A 109 -3.52 -15.24 4.36
C VAL A 109 -3.65 -14.72 5.78
N LEU A 110 -2.97 -15.35 6.73
CA LEU A 110 -2.82 -14.84 8.08
C LEU A 110 -1.46 -14.16 8.21
N VAL A 111 -1.46 -12.86 8.45
CA VAL A 111 -0.24 -12.09 8.69
C VAL A 111 -0.08 -11.90 10.19
N HIS A 112 1.08 -12.28 10.75
CA HIS A 112 1.39 -11.99 12.13
C HIS A 112 2.89 -11.73 12.33
N GLY A 113 3.21 -10.70 13.12
CA GLY A 113 4.54 -10.48 13.68
C GLY A 113 4.67 -11.10 15.07
N SER A 114 5.74 -10.74 15.78
CA SER A 114 5.97 -11.15 17.18
C SER A 114 4.88 -10.60 18.12
N GLU A 115 4.61 -9.30 18.05
CA GLU A 115 3.67 -8.61 18.93
C GLU A 115 2.40 -8.14 18.21
N GLY A 116 2.34 -8.24 16.88
CA GLY A 116 1.13 -7.97 16.12
C GLY A 116 0.87 -6.49 15.77
N PHE A 117 1.49 -5.52 16.46
CA PHE A 117 1.14 -4.09 16.36
C PHE A 117 2.16 -3.19 15.63
N ASP A 118 3.21 -3.76 15.03
CA ASP A 118 4.22 -3.02 14.26
C ASP A 118 4.24 -3.52 12.81
N THR A 119 5.10 -4.51 12.52
CA THR A 119 5.29 -5.07 11.18
C THR A 119 4.01 -5.65 10.57
N THR A 120 3.18 -6.32 11.37
CA THR A 120 1.90 -6.87 10.88
C THR A 120 1.05 -5.77 10.26
N LEU A 121 0.89 -4.64 10.95
CA LEU A 121 0.04 -3.53 10.53
C LEU A 121 0.61 -2.86 9.27
N GLN A 122 1.94 -2.75 9.18
CA GLN A 122 2.61 -2.26 7.98
C GLN A 122 2.26 -3.13 6.76
N VAL A 123 2.39 -4.45 6.90
CA VAL A 123 2.12 -5.40 5.81
C VAL A 123 0.64 -5.42 5.45
N THR A 124 -0.26 -5.55 6.43
CA THR A 124 -1.71 -5.59 6.17
C THR A 124 -2.19 -4.29 5.52
N SER A 125 -1.67 -3.14 5.94
CA SER A 125 -2.04 -1.85 5.36
C SER A 125 -1.56 -1.69 3.92
N LEU A 126 -0.31 -2.10 3.61
CA LEU A 126 0.22 -2.04 2.24
C LEU A 126 -0.51 -2.98 1.29
N VAL A 127 -0.86 -4.18 1.76
CA VAL A 127 -1.66 -5.14 0.98
C VAL A 127 -3.04 -4.55 0.68
N GLN A 128 -3.71 -3.96 1.67
CA GLN A 128 -5.01 -3.30 1.45
C GLN A 128 -4.90 -2.14 0.45
N LEU A 129 -3.84 -1.33 0.54
CA LEU A 129 -3.59 -0.24 -0.41
C LEU A 129 -3.39 -0.73 -1.87
N ILE A 130 -2.72 -1.87 -2.03
CA ILE A 130 -2.44 -2.51 -3.32
C ILE A 130 -3.72 -3.12 -3.92
N LEU A 131 -4.48 -3.82 -3.10
CA LEU A 131 -5.66 -4.59 -3.55
C LEU A 131 -6.90 -3.72 -3.71
N ASP A 132 -7.14 -2.80 -2.79
CA ASP A 132 -8.36 -1.99 -2.71
C ASP A 132 -8.09 -0.55 -3.15
N HIS A 133 -8.86 -0.10 -4.14
CA HIS A 133 -8.81 1.27 -4.64
C HIS A 133 -9.40 2.29 -3.66
N ASP A 134 -10.32 1.90 -2.78
CA ASP A 134 -10.93 2.82 -1.82
C ASP A 134 -9.87 3.33 -0.85
N CYS A 135 -8.92 2.47 -0.44
CA CYS A 135 -7.78 2.81 0.39
C CYS A 135 -6.84 3.87 -0.24
N ARG A 136 -6.98 4.19 -1.53
CA ARG A 136 -6.17 5.21 -2.24
C ARG A 136 -6.86 6.57 -2.34
N THR A 137 -8.11 6.65 -1.87
CA THR A 137 -8.81 7.92 -1.64
C THR A 137 -8.36 8.53 -0.31
N ILE A 138 -8.56 9.83 -0.12
CA ILE A 138 -8.26 10.48 1.17
C ILE A 138 -9.06 9.81 2.28
N ASN A 139 -10.39 9.72 2.13
CA ASN A 139 -11.26 9.16 3.14
C ASN A 139 -10.96 7.68 3.42
N GLY A 140 -10.64 6.90 2.38
CA GLY A 140 -10.31 5.48 2.55
C GLY A 140 -8.94 5.28 3.18
N PHE A 141 -7.95 6.13 2.88
CA PHE A 141 -6.66 6.09 3.57
C PHE A 141 -6.78 6.52 5.04
N GLU A 142 -7.59 7.54 5.34
CA GLU A 142 -7.91 7.91 6.73
C GLU A 142 -8.56 6.75 7.47
N ALA A 143 -9.54 6.08 6.85
CA ALA A 143 -10.21 4.91 7.43
C ALA A 143 -9.25 3.72 7.62
N LEU A 144 -8.31 3.52 6.69
CA LEU A 144 -7.25 2.51 6.81
C LEU A 144 -6.35 2.79 8.02
N VAL A 145 -5.89 4.04 8.18
CA VAL A 145 -5.06 4.44 9.33
C VAL A 145 -5.84 4.29 10.64
N GLU A 146 -7.09 4.74 10.69
CA GLU A 146 -7.94 4.62 11.88
C GLU A 146 -8.16 3.15 12.29
N ARG A 147 -8.47 2.27 11.32
CA ARG A 147 -8.71 0.86 11.58
C ARG A 147 -7.44 0.08 11.91
N GLU A 148 -6.46 0.12 11.02
CA GLU A 148 -5.27 -0.75 11.14
C GLU A 148 -4.30 -0.23 12.19
N TRP A 149 -4.06 1.08 12.26
CA TRP A 149 -3.01 1.63 13.11
C TRP A 149 -3.52 2.08 14.47
N LEU A 150 -4.63 2.83 14.49
CA LEU A 150 -5.14 3.39 15.75
C LEU A 150 -5.90 2.35 16.56
N GLN A 151 -6.91 1.71 15.94
CA GLN A 151 -7.68 0.66 16.60
C GLN A 151 -6.89 -0.65 16.72
N GLY A 152 -5.99 -0.94 15.76
CA GLY A 152 -5.05 -2.07 15.82
C GLY A 152 -3.97 -1.93 16.90
N GLY A 153 -3.90 -0.80 17.60
CA GLY A 153 -3.10 -0.64 18.80
C GLY A 153 -1.61 -0.39 18.54
N HIS A 154 -1.27 0.25 17.42
CA HIS A 154 0.09 0.71 17.19
C HIS A 154 0.49 1.71 18.29
N PRO A 155 1.59 1.48 19.02
CA PRO A 155 1.94 2.29 20.19
C PRO A 155 2.59 3.63 19.79
N PHE A 156 1.80 4.56 19.22
CA PHE A 156 2.29 5.85 18.73
C PHE A 156 3.00 6.67 19.81
N ALA A 157 2.51 6.69 21.05
CA ALA A 157 3.14 7.46 22.11
C ALA A 157 4.52 6.90 22.51
N ASP A 158 4.73 5.58 22.44
CA ASP A 158 6.01 4.95 22.73
C ASP A 158 6.98 5.01 21.55
N ARG A 159 6.46 4.86 20.32
CA ARG A 159 7.22 4.83 19.07
C ARG A 159 7.63 6.22 18.61
N CYS A 160 6.79 7.23 18.86
CA CYS A 160 6.98 8.63 18.48
C CYS A 160 7.17 9.57 19.69
N SER A 161 7.49 9.02 20.88
CA SER A 161 7.62 9.75 22.16
C SER A 161 8.55 10.97 22.09
N LYS A 162 9.57 10.89 21.24
CA LYS A 162 10.45 11.99 20.90
C LYS A 162 10.47 12.20 19.39
N SER A 163 10.72 13.44 19.00
CA SER A 163 10.98 13.80 17.60
C SER A 163 12.08 12.90 17.03
N ALA A 164 11.96 12.52 15.75
CA ALA A 164 12.98 11.77 15.01
C ALA A 164 14.40 12.39 15.05
N PHE A 165 14.54 13.61 15.55
CA PHE A 165 15.79 14.35 15.71
C PHE A 165 16.36 14.32 17.16
N ALA A 166 15.81 13.52 18.07
CA ALA A 166 16.26 13.47 19.46
C ALA A 166 17.62 12.77 19.60
N ILE A 167 18.52 13.38 20.39
CA ILE A 167 19.90 12.90 20.63
C ILE A 167 19.91 11.62 21.50
N THR A 168 18.87 11.38 22.29
CA THR A 168 18.77 10.23 23.20
C THR A 168 17.67 9.27 22.77
N LYS A 169 18.07 8.13 22.20
CA LYS A 169 17.15 7.09 21.71
C LYS A 169 16.65 6.23 22.87
N GLN A 170 15.33 6.15 23.05
CA GLN A 170 14.71 5.15 23.92
C GLN A 170 14.69 3.79 23.20
N ARG A 171 14.74 2.68 23.96
CA ARG A 171 14.74 1.32 23.37
C ARG A 171 13.45 0.99 22.62
N SER A 172 12.36 1.71 22.89
CA SER A 172 11.03 1.53 22.30
C SER A 172 10.74 2.41 21.07
N GLU A 173 11.62 3.36 20.74
CA GLU A 173 11.43 4.25 19.58
C GLU A 173 11.74 3.50 18.28
N SER A 174 10.78 3.49 17.35
CA SER A 174 10.95 2.86 16.04
C SER A 174 10.10 3.56 14.98
N PRO A 175 10.64 3.85 13.79
CA PRO A 175 9.95 4.63 12.75
C PRO A 175 8.97 3.78 11.93
N ILE A 176 8.20 2.86 12.54
CA ILE A 176 7.37 1.88 11.81
C ILE A 176 6.30 2.57 10.96
N PHE A 177 5.55 3.52 11.53
CA PHE A 177 4.57 4.29 10.76
C PHE A 177 5.21 5.14 9.66
N LEU A 178 6.39 5.71 9.93
CA LEU A 178 7.15 6.44 8.90
C LEU A 178 7.58 5.52 7.75
N LEU A 179 8.06 4.31 8.04
CA LEU A 179 8.42 3.34 7.01
C LEU A 179 7.19 2.92 6.19
N PHE A 180 6.02 2.78 6.83
CA PHE A 180 4.76 2.60 6.11
C PHE A 180 4.47 3.76 5.15
N LEU A 181 4.57 5.01 5.62
CA LEU A 181 4.35 6.19 4.77
C LEU A 181 5.37 6.27 3.62
N ASP A 182 6.63 5.90 3.85
CA ASP A 182 7.64 5.81 2.78
C ASP A 182 7.22 4.76 1.74
N CYS A 183 6.83 3.56 2.16
CA CYS A 183 6.31 2.55 1.23
C CYS A 183 5.10 3.05 0.43
N VAL A 184 4.17 3.77 1.06
CA VAL A 184 3.03 4.42 0.36
C VAL A 184 3.55 5.41 -0.67
N TRP A 185 4.54 6.24 -0.33
CA TRP A 185 5.16 7.18 -1.24
C TRP A 185 5.88 6.48 -2.41
N GLN A 186 6.57 5.36 -2.19
CA GLN A 186 7.19 4.57 -3.26
C GLN A 186 6.14 4.06 -4.26
N ILE A 187 5.00 3.58 -3.75
CA ILE A 187 3.89 3.11 -4.60
C ILE A 187 3.26 4.29 -5.35
N TRP A 188 3.09 5.43 -4.68
CA TRP A 188 2.58 6.65 -5.28
C TRP A 188 3.44 7.14 -6.44
N GLN A 189 4.78 7.11 -6.31
CA GLN A 189 5.71 7.47 -7.39
C GLN A 189 5.56 6.57 -8.62
N GLN A 190 5.29 5.27 -8.42
CA GLN A 190 5.09 4.31 -9.51
C GLN A 190 3.70 4.40 -10.14
N PHE A 191 2.69 4.84 -9.39
CA PHE A 191 1.31 4.99 -9.84
C PHE A 191 0.74 6.39 -9.54
N PRO A 192 1.30 7.46 -10.12
CA PRO A 192 1.01 8.85 -9.72
C PRO A 192 -0.44 9.28 -9.98
N CYS A 193 -1.19 8.59 -10.84
CA CYS A 193 -2.60 8.89 -11.09
C CYS A 193 -3.56 8.07 -10.21
N SER A 194 -3.11 7.01 -9.53
CA SER A 194 -4.00 6.07 -8.83
C SER A 194 -4.37 6.50 -7.41
N PHE A 195 -3.81 7.59 -6.90
CA PHE A 195 -4.02 8.09 -5.55
C PHE A 195 -4.66 9.48 -5.57
N GLU A 196 -5.69 9.67 -4.74
CA GLU A 196 -6.39 10.95 -4.62
C GLU A 196 -5.56 11.98 -3.88
N PHE A 197 -4.70 11.54 -2.96
CA PHE A 197 -3.82 12.40 -2.19
C PHE A 197 -2.46 12.59 -2.85
N ASN A 198 -1.82 13.72 -2.54
CA ASN A 198 -0.46 14.06 -2.97
C ASN A 198 0.61 13.73 -1.91
N GLU A 199 1.87 14.03 -2.21
CA GLU A 199 2.99 13.83 -1.30
C GLU A 199 2.84 14.65 0.00
N GLU A 200 2.32 15.88 -0.08
CA GLU A 200 2.12 16.75 1.07
C GLU A 200 1.17 16.16 2.11
N PHE A 201 0.21 15.33 1.70
CA PHE A 201 -0.66 14.60 2.62
C PHE A 201 0.11 13.60 3.48
N LEU A 202 1.04 12.85 2.87
CA LEU A 202 1.88 11.89 3.60
C LEU A 202 2.86 12.59 4.53
N VAL A 203 3.44 13.71 4.09
CA VAL A 203 4.29 14.56 4.95
C VAL A 203 3.50 15.11 6.12
N LEU A 204 2.25 15.56 5.90
CA LEU A 204 1.35 16.04 6.96
C LEU A 204 1.11 14.95 8.01
N LEU A 205 0.83 13.71 7.59
CA LEU A 205 0.65 12.60 8.52
C LEU A 205 1.89 12.36 9.36
N PHE A 206 3.07 12.31 8.73
CA PHE A 206 4.33 12.18 9.45
C PHE A 206 4.55 13.32 10.46
N GLU A 207 4.25 14.55 10.10
CA GLU A 207 4.39 15.69 11.01
C GLU A 207 3.46 15.53 12.21
N HIS A 208 2.19 15.18 11.98
CA HIS A 208 1.20 14.98 13.02
C HIS A 208 1.33 13.69 13.83
N THR A 209 2.16 12.73 13.43
CA THR A 209 2.50 11.59 14.30
C THR A 209 3.61 11.94 15.29
N ASN A 210 4.48 12.89 14.94
CA ASN A 210 5.60 13.32 15.79
C ASN A 210 5.28 14.56 16.64
N SER A 211 4.50 15.49 16.10
CA SER A 211 4.10 16.72 16.75
C SER A 211 2.73 17.15 16.26
N SER A 212 1.73 17.11 17.14
CA SER A 212 0.35 17.39 16.76
C SER A 212 -0.36 18.31 17.73
N GLN A 213 -1.23 19.12 17.17
CA GLN A 213 -2.26 19.85 17.91
C GLN A 213 -3.56 19.02 18.03
N PHE A 214 -3.62 17.86 17.34
CA PHE A 214 -4.77 16.97 17.28
C PHE A 214 -4.58 15.76 18.19
N GLY A 215 -5.70 15.14 18.58
CA GLY A 215 -5.69 13.93 19.41
C GLY A 215 -5.48 12.62 18.65
N THR A 216 -5.47 12.65 17.32
CA THR A 216 -5.55 11.45 16.45
C THR A 216 -4.43 10.44 16.71
N PHE A 217 -3.20 10.88 16.91
CA PHE A 217 -2.03 10.00 17.11
C PHE A 217 -1.55 9.95 18.56
N LEU A 218 -2.37 10.37 19.53
CA LEU A 218 -2.03 10.28 20.95
C LEU A 218 -2.34 8.87 21.51
N CYS A 219 -1.68 8.53 22.62
CA CYS A 219 -1.78 7.24 23.32
C CYS A 219 -1.30 6.03 22.50
N ASN A 220 -1.18 4.87 23.15
CA ASN A 220 -0.64 3.66 22.52
C ASN A 220 -1.71 2.69 22.01
N ASN A 221 -2.94 2.80 22.49
CA ASN A 221 -4.03 1.89 22.13
C ASN A 221 -5.39 2.52 22.38
N GLU A 222 -6.43 1.91 21.81
CA GLU A 222 -7.81 2.38 21.91
C GLU A 222 -8.33 2.46 23.35
N LYS A 223 -7.85 1.58 24.24
CA LYS A 223 -8.24 1.61 25.66
C LYS A 223 -7.75 2.89 26.32
N GLU A 224 -6.47 3.23 26.18
CA GLU A 224 -5.89 4.48 26.72
C GLU A 224 -6.58 5.71 26.13
N ARG A 225 -6.91 5.71 24.83
CA ARG A 225 -7.62 6.83 24.18
C ARG A 225 -8.99 7.09 24.81
N LYS A 226 -9.72 6.02 25.15
CA LYS A 226 -11.00 6.11 25.87
C LYS A 226 -10.82 6.60 27.31
N GLU A 227 -9.83 6.10 28.03
CA GLU A 227 -9.52 6.53 29.39
C GLU A 227 -9.12 8.02 29.44
N CYS A 228 -8.34 8.48 28.47
CA CYS A 228 -7.97 9.88 28.30
C CYS A 228 -9.10 10.77 27.77
N LYS A 229 -10.23 10.19 27.33
CA LYS A 229 -11.39 10.88 26.74
C LYS A 229 -11.01 11.77 25.55
N LEU A 230 -10.15 11.27 24.66
CA LEU A 230 -9.61 12.08 23.55
C LEU A 230 -10.72 12.66 22.65
N SER A 231 -11.76 11.89 22.37
CA SER A 231 -12.88 12.32 21.51
C SER A 231 -13.63 13.55 22.03
N SER A 232 -13.61 13.82 23.34
CA SER A 232 -14.25 15.01 23.92
C SER A 232 -13.25 16.11 24.29
N ARG A 233 -11.99 15.77 24.53
CA ARG A 233 -10.96 16.72 24.97
C ARG A 233 -10.11 17.29 23.85
N THR A 234 -10.11 16.65 22.68
CA THR A 234 -9.24 17.01 21.55
C THR A 234 -10.01 16.98 20.23
N VAL A 235 -9.46 17.67 19.23
CA VAL A 235 -9.99 17.65 17.86
C VAL A 235 -9.26 16.56 17.06
N SER A 236 -9.98 15.88 16.17
CA SER A 236 -9.39 14.93 15.23
C SER A 236 -8.74 15.65 14.04
N LEU A 237 -7.58 15.15 13.60
CA LEU A 237 -6.89 15.57 12.38
C LEU A 237 -7.82 15.42 11.16
N TRP A 238 -8.59 14.33 11.09
CA TRP A 238 -9.54 14.07 10.01
C TRP A 238 -10.60 15.16 9.90
N THR A 239 -11.10 15.67 11.03
CA THR A 239 -12.05 16.79 11.05
C THR A 239 -11.45 18.09 10.52
N TYR A 240 -10.14 18.29 10.70
CA TYR A 240 -9.44 19.44 10.12
C TYR A 240 -9.22 19.27 8.62
N LEU A 241 -8.81 18.08 8.18
CA LEU A 241 -8.59 17.72 6.78
C LEU A 241 -9.88 17.78 5.94
N ALA A 242 -11.02 17.41 6.52
CA ALA A 242 -12.32 17.45 5.85
C ALA A 242 -12.79 18.87 5.45
N ARG A 243 -12.11 19.93 5.92
CA ARG A 243 -12.45 21.31 5.52
C ARG A 243 -12.04 21.54 4.06
N PRO A 244 -12.94 22.02 3.19
CA PRO A 244 -12.64 22.17 1.76
C PRO A 244 -11.38 23.00 1.48
N GLU A 245 -11.18 24.10 2.21
CA GLU A 245 -10.00 24.98 2.07
C GLU A 245 -8.67 24.26 2.35
N VAL A 246 -8.70 23.29 3.26
CA VAL A 246 -7.53 22.50 3.65
C VAL A 246 -7.35 21.33 2.70
N LEU A 247 -8.44 20.61 2.40
CA LEU A 247 -8.46 19.42 1.56
C LEU A 247 -7.87 19.68 0.17
N GLN A 248 -8.19 20.81 -0.46
CA GLN A 248 -7.70 21.15 -1.80
C GLN A 248 -6.17 21.17 -1.90
N LYS A 249 -5.46 21.48 -0.81
CA LYS A 249 -3.99 21.46 -0.78
C LYS A 249 -3.41 20.05 -0.90
N TYR A 250 -4.17 19.04 -0.48
CA TYR A 250 -3.73 17.65 -0.38
C TYR A 250 -4.24 16.76 -1.50
N LEU A 251 -5.08 17.30 -2.39
CA LEU A 251 -5.58 16.58 -3.56
C LEU A 251 -4.52 16.52 -4.66
N ASN A 252 -4.47 15.36 -5.31
CA ASN A 252 -3.66 15.12 -6.48
C ASN A 252 -4.43 15.52 -7.76
N PRO A 253 -3.94 16.52 -8.52
CA PRO A 253 -4.58 16.97 -9.76
C PRO A 253 -4.60 15.89 -10.86
N MET A 254 -3.72 14.88 -10.75
CA MET A 254 -3.59 13.80 -11.71
C MET A 254 -4.46 12.59 -11.36
N TYR A 255 -5.21 12.64 -10.26
CA TYR A 255 -6.00 11.51 -9.80
C TYR A 255 -7.03 11.06 -10.85
N ASP A 256 -6.96 9.78 -11.19
CA ASP A 256 -7.88 9.06 -12.04
C ASP A 256 -8.21 7.73 -11.35
N PRO A 257 -9.44 7.53 -10.85
CA PRO A 257 -9.80 6.34 -10.09
C PRO A 257 -9.46 5.05 -10.85
N ASN A 258 -8.53 4.27 -10.28
CA ASN A 258 -8.09 3.02 -10.86
C ASN A 258 -8.60 1.85 -10.00
N PRO A 259 -9.69 1.16 -10.40
CA PRO A 259 -10.27 0.06 -9.63
C PRO A 259 -9.41 -1.22 -9.65
N ARG A 260 -8.34 -1.26 -10.47
CA ARG A 260 -7.51 -2.45 -10.61
C ARG A 260 -6.50 -2.54 -9.46
N VAL A 261 -6.08 -3.77 -9.16
CA VAL A 261 -4.95 -4.04 -8.29
C VAL A 261 -3.67 -3.44 -8.88
N ILE A 262 -2.87 -2.78 -8.06
CA ILE A 262 -1.59 -2.18 -8.47
C ILE A 262 -0.41 -3.04 -7.99
N TRP A 263 0.51 -3.37 -8.88
CA TRP A 263 1.67 -4.22 -8.55
C TRP A 263 2.96 -3.40 -8.62
N PRO A 264 3.40 -2.77 -7.52
CA PRO A 264 4.62 -1.98 -7.52
C PRO A 264 5.86 -2.85 -7.75
N SER A 265 6.83 -2.32 -8.48
CA SER A 265 8.18 -2.85 -8.55
C SER A 265 8.90 -2.62 -7.23
N VAL A 266 9.61 -3.64 -6.79
CA VAL A 266 10.30 -3.71 -5.50
C VAL A 266 11.79 -3.91 -5.70
N ALA A 267 12.22 -3.85 -6.97
CA ALA A 267 13.60 -3.90 -7.34
C ALA A 267 14.32 -2.68 -6.76
N PRO A 268 15.54 -2.82 -6.20
CA PRO A 268 16.25 -1.70 -5.58
C PRO A 268 16.45 -0.48 -6.50
N GLN A 269 16.46 -0.67 -7.83
CA GLN A 269 16.60 0.42 -8.79
C GLN A 269 15.30 1.21 -8.99
N SER A 270 14.15 0.63 -8.62
CA SER A 270 12.83 1.27 -8.68
C SER A 270 12.52 2.08 -7.41
N LEU A 271 13.30 1.91 -6.35
CA LEU A 271 13.14 2.64 -5.11
C LEU A 271 13.96 3.92 -5.14
N VAL A 272 13.33 5.04 -4.78
CA VAL A 272 13.96 6.36 -4.77
C VAL A 272 14.00 6.89 -3.35
N LEU A 273 15.02 7.66 -2.98
CA LEU A 273 15.03 8.33 -1.69
C LEU A 273 13.90 9.39 -1.68
N TRP A 274 13.06 9.37 -0.64
CA TRP A 274 12.04 10.39 -0.44
C TRP A 274 12.66 11.73 -0.03
N SER A 275 13.17 12.46 -1.03
CA SER A 275 13.90 13.72 -0.85
C SER A 275 13.02 14.82 -0.22
N GLY A 276 11.74 14.87 -0.57
CA GLY A 276 10.77 15.82 -0.02
C GLY A 276 10.57 15.70 1.49
N LEU A 277 10.83 14.53 2.07
CA LEU A 277 10.80 14.31 3.51
C LEU A 277 12.19 14.32 4.14
N TYR A 278 13.08 13.43 3.69
CA TYR A 278 14.38 13.19 4.32
C TYR A 278 15.41 14.28 4.05
N GLN A 279 15.29 14.99 2.92
CA GLN A 279 16.22 16.02 2.49
C GLN A 279 15.58 17.42 2.50
N ARG A 280 14.41 17.58 3.13
CA ARG A 280 13.63 18.84 3.16
C ARG A 280 14.38 20.07 3.66
N SER A 281 15.38 19.88 4.52
CA SER A 281 16.20 20.96 5.08
C SER A 281 17.49 21.22 4.31
N ILE A 282 17.85 20.32 3.38
CA ILE A 282 19.10 20.35 2.61
C ILE A 282 18.84 20.78 1.17
N ILE A 283 17.77 20.25 0.57
CA ILE A 283 17.40 20.47 -0.82
C ILE A 283 16.23 21.45 -0.87
N ASP A 284 16.36 22.44 -1.75
CA ASP A 284 15.27 23.35 -2.06
C ASP A 284 14.18 22.63 -2.89
N GLN A 285 13.03 22.43 -2.26
CA GLN A 285 11.86 21.78 -2.86
C GLN A 285 10.97 22.75 -3.66
N SER A 286 11.33 24.03 -3.76
CA SER A 286 10.56 25.05 -4.50
C SER A 286 10.25 24.62 -5.93
N LYS A 287 11.25 24.10 -6.65
CA LYS A 287 11.13 23.68 -8.05
C LYS A 287 10.12 22.55 -8.25
N GLN A 288 10.11 21.56 -7.34
CA GLN A 288 9.16 20.46 -7.41
C GLN A 288 7.73 20.96 -7.15
N LYS A 289 7.56 21.87 -6.19
CA LYS A 289 6.27 22.51 -5.92
C LYS A 289 5.78 23.35 -7.09
N GLU A 290 6.66 24.13 -7.71
CA GLU A 290 6.34 24.91 -8.92
C GLU A 290 5.92 23.98 -10.07
N ALA A 291 6.63 22.88 -10.29
CA ALA A 291 6.26 21.90 -11.31
C ALA A 291 4.85 21.32 -11.06
N TRP A 292 4.53 20.96 -9.83
CA TRP A 292 3.18 20.47 -9.47
C TRP A 292 2.10 21.54 -9.63
N GLN A 293 2.39 22.81 -9.32
CA GLN A 293 1.47 23.92 -9.57
C GLN A 293 1.18 24.10 -11.07
N GLU A 294 2.19 23.97 -11.92
CA GLU A 294 1.99 24.00 -13.37
C GLU A 294 1.15 22.81 -13.85
N VAL A 295 1.38 21.61 -13.31
CA VAL A 295 0.53 20.43 -13.59
C VAL A 295 -0.93 20.69 -13.23
N SER A 296 -1.20 21.30 -12.07
CA SER A 296 -2.57 21.69 -11.67
C SER A 296 -3.21 22.65 -12.68
N LYS A 297 -2.49 23.69 -13.09
CA LYS A 297 -2.97 24.68 -14.08
C LYS A 297 -3.28 24.02 -15.42
N ILE A 298 -2.40 23.13 -15.88
CA ILE A 298 -2.60 22.39 -17.14
C ILE A 298 -3.86 21.53 -17.05
N ARG A 299 -4.11 20.86 -15.92
CA ARG A 299 -5.31 20.03 -15.71
C ARG A 299 -6.59 20.86 -15.67
N GLU A 300 -6.57 22.01 -15.01
CA GLU A 300 -7.70 22.96 -15.02
C GLU A 300 -8.00 23.44 -16.44
N TYR A 301 -6.97 23.82 -17.19
CA TYR A 301 -7.12 24.25 -18.57
C TYR A 301 -7.65 23.14 -19.50
N ASP A 302 -7.17 21.90 -19.35
CA ASP A 302 -7.70 20.74 -20.08
C ASP A 302 -9.19 20.51 -19.77
N LYS A 303 -9.59 20.64 -18.49
CA LYS A 303 -11.00 20.55 -18.08
C LYS A 303 -11.87 21.63 -18.73
N GLU A 304 -11.38 22.87 -18.79
CA GLU A 304 -12.07 23.97 -19.47
C GLU A 304 -12.22 23.72 -20.97
N LEU A 305 -11.14 23.27 -21.63
CA LEU A 305 -11.15 22.93 -23.05
C LEU A 305 -12.14 21.79 -23.34
N ARG A 306 -12.15 20.72 -22.54
CA ARG A 306 -13.12 19.62 -22.67
C ARG A 306 -14.57 20.10 -22.52
N SER A 307 -14.83 21.00 -21.57
CA SER A 307 -16.13 21.63 -21.41
C SER A 307 -16.52 22.45 -22.65
N LYS A 308 -15.59 23.23 -23.20
CA LYS A 308 -15.80 24.01 -24.42
C LYS A 308 -16.08 23.13 -25.64
N VAL A 309 -15.31 22.04 -25.83
CA VAL A 309 -15.54 21.05 -26.89
C VAL A 309 -16.94 20.44 -26.76
N THR A 310 -17.34 20.06 -25.55
CA THR A 310 -18.68 19.49 -25.29
C THR A 310 -19.79 20.48 -25.64
N LYS A 311 -19.63 21.77 -25.29
CA LYS A 311 -20.58 22.82 -25.64
C LYS A 311 -20.67 23.04 -27.15
N LEU A 312 -19.53 23.14 -27.83
CA LEU A 312 -19.48 23.35 -29.29
C LEU A 312 -20.07 22.16 -30.04
N ARG A 313 -19.79 20.91 -29.62
CA ARG A 313 -20.41 19.70 -30.20
C ARG A 313 -21.94 19.72 -30.07
N ARG A 314 -22.46 20.15 -28.92
CA ARG A 314 -23.92 20.30 -28.72
C ARG A 314 -24.52 21.38 -29.62
N GLN A 315 -23.83 22.51 -29.81
CA GLN A 315 -24.26 23.58 -30.70
C GLN A 315 -24.23 23.16 -32.18
N LEU A 316 -23.18 22.46 -32.60
CA LEU A 316 -23.08 21.88 -33.95
C LEU A 316 -24.26 20.94 -34.21
N ALA A 317 -24.51 19.99 -33.29
CA ALA A 317 -25.61 19.03 -33.42
C ALA A 317 -27.02 19.66 -33.37
N SER A 318 -27.18 20.86 -32.79
CA SER A 318 -28.45 21.59 -32.87
C SER A 318 -28.62 22.30 -34.21
N LEU A 319 -27.55 22.93 -34.71
CA LEU A 319 -27.56 23.62 -36.00
C LEU A 319 -27.74 22.65 -37.17
N GLU A 320 -27.11 21.47 -37.11
CA GLU A 320 -27.31 20.40 -38.10
C GLU A 320 -28.77 19.93 -38.14
N ARG A 321 -29.41 19.77 -36.98
CA ARG A 321 -30.84 19.42 -36.89
C ARG A 321 -31.75 20.51 -37.47
N GLU A 322 -31.44 21.78 -37.22
CA GLU A 322 -32.20 22.90 -37.79
C GLU A 322 -32.02 22.97 -39.31
N ALA A 323 -30.79 22.82 -39.81
CA ALA A 323 -30.49 22.83 -41.24
C ALA A 323 -31.18 21.66 -41.98
N LEU A 324 -31.23 20.46 -41.38
CA LEU A 324 -32.02 19.33 -41.89
C LEU A 324 -33.51 19.63 -41.92
N GLY A 325 -34.06 20.27 -40.87
CA GLY A 325 -35.46 20.65 -40.78
C GLY A 325 -35.90 21.66 -41.84
N VAL A 326 -34.99 22.56 -42.25
CA VAL A 326 -35.22 23.56 -43.31
C VAL A 326 -34.86 23.01 -44.72
N GLY A 327 -34.29 21.81 -44.81
CA GLY A 327 -33.92 21.17 -46.07
C GLY A 327 -32.65 21.75 -46.74
N LEU A 328 -31.79 22.41 -45.96
CA LEU A 328 -30.55 23.02 -46.44
C LEU A 328 -29.40 22.00 -46.60
N ILE A 329 -29.47 20.86 -45.93
CA ILE A 329 -28.46 19.79 -45.94
C ILE A 329 -29.18 18.46 -46.15
N LEU A 330 -28.63 17.58 -47.00
CA LEU A 330 -29.16 16.23 -47.23
C LEU A 330 -28.56 15.25 -46.20
N PRO A 331 -29.34 14.26 -45.69
CA PRO A 331 -28.83 13.28 -44.72
C PRO A 331 -27.59 12.50 -45.19
N SER A 332 -27.37 12.40 -46.51
CA SER A 332 -26.25 11.71 -47.13
C SER A 332 -24.91 12.46 -47.06
N GLU A 333 -24.91 13.75 -46.69
CA GLU A 333 -23.69 14.57 -46.56
C GLU A 333 -23.15 14.62 -45.13
N LEU A 334 -23.91 14.14 -44.14
CA LEU A 334 -23.44 13.95 -42.78
C LEU A 334 -22.58 12.69 -42.75
N GLY A 335 -21.26 12.89 -42.72
CA GLY A 335 -20.28 11.83 -42.55
C GLY A 335 -20.69 10.89 -41.42
N VAL A 336 -20.66 9.59 -41.72
CA VAL A 336 -20.95 8.47 -40.82
C VAL A 336 -19.91 8.47 -39.69
N ASP A 337 -20.07 9.33 -38.69
CA ASP A 337 -19.26 9.35 -37.46
C ASP A 337 -20.07 9.95 -36.28
N CYS A 338 -21.28 9.43 -36.08
CA CYS A 338 -22.08 9.61 -34.87
C CYS A 338 -22.65 8.21 -34.58
N ILE A 339 -22.27 7.46 -33.54
CA ILE A 339 -22.40 7.69 -32.10
C ILE A 339 -21.56 6.59 -31.40
N PRO A 340 -20.68 6.86 -30.40
CA PRO A 340 -20.36 5.83 -29.42
C PRO A 340 -21.44 5.83 -28.33
N GLU A 341 -22.06 4.67 -28.10
CA GLU A 341 -22.97 4.39 -26.98
C GLU A 341 -22.35 4.70 -25.61
#